data_AF-A0AAU3RKT4-F1
#
_entry.id   AF-A0AAU3RKT4-F1
#
_cell.length_a   1.000
_cell.length_b   1.000
_cell.length_c   1.000
_cell.angle_alpha   90.00
_cell.angle_beta   90.00
_cell.angle_gamma   90.00
#
_symmetry.space_group_name_H-M   'P 1'
#
loop_
_entity.id
_entity.type
_entity.pdbx_description
1 polymer ?
#
loop_
_entity_poly.entity_id
_entity_poly.type
_entity_poly.pdbx_seq_one_letter_code
_entity_poly.pdbx_strand_id
1 'polypeptide(L)'
;MAKTIKKLTPEAGRTDTAGLRACDADALAKCAADAAQPWWRRKACAQALAGRVPERQVARLIACVQDTGDVGEVRIALLGLLADRPELLPWLRHEDRQQEGAYGMAEAVLGARGALGDLTAVGALATLAFSPWRHRREAGEAGLDALAARHGARAVLAELDGARPEDRSTGVRLRHRAGEDVTDALADPDRAVTYRAQEFLTDPERLRGYLTGAPTEEAKLWALYALHRLTDDTAETRRLYEELGRPRVEVAGLDEELRAAIVHEYGPWAEERTDPRWRIEAVCTQPPPATDTAEQLRRAVAALTAAGLAPKPPVSCGEDNRQGDGTYHVIGYGPSDSKVFISTLGRFATDHDDDPDVHRALESAGFRWIDQAVGSLRVTDLGVYYFGSRDPLDVHTLLFYWQD
;
A
#
# COMPACT_ATOMS: atom_id res chain seq x y z
N MET A 1 -5.11 -34.52 -30.35
CA MET A 1 -6.15 -34.74 -29.32
C MET A 1 -6.43 -33.41 -28.62
N ALA A 2 -7.65 -32.90 -28.67
CA ALA A 2 -8.02 -31.72 -27.88
C ALA A 2 -7.87 -32.05 -26.38
N LYS A 3 -7.08 -31.26 -25.64
CA LYS A 3 -6.97 -31.40 -24.19
C LYS A 3 -8.32 -31.05 -23.57
N THR A 4 -8.82 -31.86 -22.64
CA THR A 4 -10.07 -31.57 -21.93
C THR A 4 -9.87 -30.46 -20.90
N ILE A 5 -10.90 -29.67 -20.60
CA ILE A 5 -10.85 -28.59 -19.60
C ILE A 5 -10.26 -29.08 -18.26
N LYS A 6 -10.66 -30.29 -17.81
CA LYS A 6 -10.14 -30.91 -16.59
C LYS A 6 -8.61 -31.11 -16.63
N LYS A 7 -8.04 -31.50 -17.78
CA LYS A 7 -6.59 -31.66 -17.94
C LYS A 7 -5.86 -30.32 -18.01
N LEU A 8 -6.55 -29.26 -18.43
CA LEU A 8 -6.03 -27.89 -18.48
C LEU A 8 -6.11 -27.18 -17.11
N THR A 9 -6.90 -27.72 -16.18
CA THR A 9 -7.14 -27.18 -14.83
C THR A 9 -7.12 -28.30 -13.77
N PRO A 10 -5.99 -29.02 -13.62
CA PRO A 10 -5.90 -30.16 -12.72
C PRO A 10 -6.16 -29.79 -11.25
N GLU A 11 -5.59 -28.68 -10.78
CA GLU A 11 -5.66 -28.24 -9.38
C GLU A 11 -5.56 -26.71 -9.28
N ALA A 12 -5.82 -26.17 -8.08
CA ALA A 12 -5.71 -24.74 -7.82
C ALA A 12 -4.27 -24.24 -8.13
N GLY A 13 -4.16 -23.06 -8.75
CA GLY A 13 -2.86 -22.48 -9.13
C GLY A 13 -2.20 -23.08 -10.37
N ARG A 14 -2.68 -24.22 -10.90
CA ARG A 14 -2.12 -24.85 -12.11
C ARG A 14 -3.13 -24.84 -13.25
N THR A 15 -3.06 -23.81 -14.09
CA THR A 15 -3.98 -23.59 -15.22
C THR A 15 -3.21 -23.35 -16.52
N ASP A 16 -3.53 -24.13 -17.56
CA ASP A 16 -3.08 -23.89 -18.94
C ASP A 16 -4.03 -22.89 -19.63
N THR A 17 -3.84 -21.60 -19.34
CA THR A 17 -4.68 -20.50 -19.83
C THR A 17 -4.71 -20.43 -21.35
N ALA A 18 -3.59 -20.67 -22.02
CA ALA A 18 -3.51 -20.69 -23.47
C ALA A 18 -4.34 -21.85 -24.06
N GLY A 19 -4.22 -23.04 -23.45
CA GLY A 19 -5.05 -24.19 -23.82
C GLY A 19 -6.54 -23.95 -23.59
N LEU A 20 -6.93 -23.30 -22.49
CA LEU A 20 -8.34 -22.93 -22.25
C LEU A 20 -8.85 -21.92 -23.28
N ARG A 21 -8.03 -20.95 -23.70
CA ARG A 21 -8.41 -19.99 -24.76
C ARG A 21 -8.69 -20.68 -26.10
N ALA A 22 -8.05 -21.81 -26.37
CA ALA A 22 -8.30 -22.62 -27.56
C ALA A 22 -9.53 -23.55 -27.44
N CYS A 23 -10.12 -23.72 -26.26
CA CYS A 23 -11.35 -24.49 -26.08
C CYS A 23 -12.58 -23.74 -26.62
N ASP A 24 -13.62 -24.50 -26.97
CA ASP A 24 -14.93 -23.96 -27.34
C ASP A 24 -15.53 -23.07 -26.24
N ALA A 25 -16.05 -21.90 -26.62
CA ALA A 25 -16.54 -20.90 -25.68
C ALA A 25 -17.80 -21.38 -24.94
N ASP A 26 -18.68 -22.15 -25.58
CA ASP A 26 -19.85 -22.70 -24.92
C ASP A 26 -19.49 -23.77 -23.89
N ALA A 27 -18.51 -24.61 -24.19
CA ALA A 27 -17.99 -25.57 -23.22
C ALA A 27 -17.42 -24.87 -21.98
N LEU A 28 -16.70 -23.76 -22.16
CA LEU A 28 -16.15 -22.97 -21.06
C LEU A 28 -17.24 -22.26 -20.26
N ALA A 29 -18.23 -21.66 -20.92
CA ALA A 29 -19.37 -21.01 -20.25
C ALA A 29 -20.19 -22.01 -19.43
N LYS A 30 -20.46 -23.20 -19.98
CA LYS A 30 -21.10 -24.29 -19.24
C LYS A 30 -20.28 -24.73 -18.04
N CYS A 31 -18.95 -24.84 -18.19
CA CYS A 31 -18.05 -25.20 -17.09
C CYS A 31 -17.99 -24.11 -16.00
N ALA A 32 -17.98 -22.83 -16.38
CA ALA A 32 -17.97 -21.72 -15.42
C ALA A 32 -19.25 -21.67 -14.59
N ALA A 33 -20.39 -21.97 -15.20
CA ALA A 33 -21.71 -22.00 -14.58
C ALA A 33 -22.12 -23.36 -13.98
N ASP A 34 -21.21 -24.33 -13.88
CA ASP A 34 -21.49 -25.65 -13.30
C ASP A 34 -20.98 -25.71 -11.87
N ALA A 35 -21.89 -25.62 -10.90
CA ALA A 35 -21.58 -25.66 -9.47
C ALA A 35 -20.95 -27.00 -9.02
N ALA A 36 -21.07 -28.07 -9.81
CA ALA A 36 -20.39 -29.32 -9.52
C ALA A 36 -18.88 -29.28 -9.84
N GLN A 37 -18.41 -28.27 -10.58
CA GLN A 37 -16.99 -28.05 -10.83
C GLN A 37 -16.34 -27.30 -9.66
N PRO A 38 -15.07 -27.59 -9.33
CA PRO A 38 -14.35 -26.84 -8.33
C PRO A 38 -14.13 -25.38 -8.76
N TRP A 39 -14.16 -24.47 -7.79
CA TRP A 39 -14.14 -23.02 -8.03
C TRP A 39 -12.95 -22.55 -8.87
N TRP A 40 -11.75 -23.12 -8.68
CA TRP A 40 -10.55 -22.71 -9.42
C TRP A 40 -10.67 -22.99 -10.91
N ARG A 41 -11.33 -24.10 -11.29
CA ARG A 41 -11.62 -24.44 -12.68
C ARG A 41 -12.68 -23.53 -13.26
N ARG A 42 -13.74 -23.26 -12.50
CA ARG A 42 -14.83 -22.35 -12.91
C ARG A 42 -14.31 -20.95 -13.18
N LYS A 43 -13.50 -20.41 -12.25
CA LYS A 43 -12.79 -19.14 -12.38
C LYS A 43 -11.90 -19.10 -13.62
N ALA A 44 -11.07 -20.12 -13.83
CA ALA A 44 -10.20 -20.20 -15.00
C ALA A 44 -10.99 -20.23 -16.32
N CYS A 45 -12.13 -20.92 -16.36
CA CYS A 45 -13.02 -20.92 -17.52
C CYS A 45 -13.65 -19.55 -17.76
N ALA A 46 -14.12 -18.87 -16.71
CA ALA A 46 -14.65 -17.51 -16.80
C ALA A 46 -13.61 -16.53 -17.36
N GLN A 47 -12.37 -16.58 -16.85
CA GLN A 47 -11.27 -15.74 -17.36
C GLN A 47 -10.91 -16.05 -18.81
N ALA A 48 -10.99 -17.31 -19.24
CA ALA A 48 -10.72 -17.72 -20.62
C ALA A 48 -11.81 -17.27 -21.61
N LEU A 49 -12.98 -16.83 -21.15
CA LEU A 49 -14.09 -16.34 -21.98
C LEU A 49 -13.97 -14.88 -22.41
N ALA A 50 -12.96 -14.14 -21.93
CA ALA A 50 -12.78 -12.72 -22.24
C ALA A 50 -12.91 -12.42 -23.74
N GLY A 51 -13.83 -11.52 -24.10
CA GLY A 51 -14.11 -11.11 -25.48
C GLY A 51 -14.88 -12.11 -26.35
N ARG A 52 -15.35 -13.23 -25.80
CA ARG A 52 -16.00 -14.31 -26.58
C ARG A 52 -17.13 -15.03 -25.83
N VAL A 53 -17.89 -14.29 -25.03
CA VAL A 53 -19.04 -14.83 -24.28
C VAL A 53 -20.15 -15.24 -25.27
N PRO A 54 -20.57 -16.52 -25.31
CA PRO A 54 -21.68 -16.93 -26.17
C PRO A 54 -22.99 -16.33 -25.67
N GLU A 55 -23.73 -15.62 -26.54
CA GLU A 55 -24.95 -14.91 -26.16
C GLU A 55 -26.00 -15.82 -25.50
N ARG A 56 -26.14 -17.05 -26.00
CA ARG A 56 -27.04 -18.07 -25.43
C ARG A 56 -26.72 -18.48 -23.99
N GLN A 57 -25.53 -18.17 -23.49
CA GLN A 57 -25.10 -18.49 -22.11
C GLN A 57 -25.19 -17.29 -21.17
N VAL A 58 -25.40 -16.07 -21.68
CA VAL A 58 -25.36 -14.83 -20.89
C VAL A 58 -26.32 -14.88 -19.71
N ALA A 59 -27.59 -15.24 -19.94
CA ALA A 59 -28.58 -15.34 -18.85
C ALA A 59 -28.17 -16.32 -17.74
N ARG A 60 -27.54 -17.43 -18.11
CA ARG A 60 -27.04 -18.42 -17.15
C ARG A 60 -25.84 -17.89 -16.36
N LEU A 61 -24.91 -17.20 -17.02
CA LEU A 61 -23.75 -16.61 -16.36
C LEU A 61 -24.15 -15.45 -15.44
N ILE A 62 -25.14 -14.63 -15.84
CA ILE A 62 -25.75 -13.60 -14.99
C ILE A 62 -26.36 -14.23 -13.74
N ALA A 63 -27.13 -15.32 -13.88
CA ALA A 63 -27.71 -16.01 -12.74
C ALA A 63 -26.62 -16.47 -11.74
N CYS A 64 -25.47 -16.97 -12.22
CA CYS A 64 -24.35 -17.31 -11.36
C CYS A 64 -23.74 -16.09 -10.64
N VAL A 65 -23.64 -14.93 -11.28
CA VAL A 65 -23.19 -13.70 -10.61
C VAL A 65 -24.14 -13.30 -9.47
N GLN A 66 -25.44 -13.44 -9.73
CA GLN A 66 -26.52 -13.04 -8.82
C GLN A 66 -26.72 -14.00 -7.64
N ASP A 67 -26.27 -15.26 -7.76
CA ASP A 67 -26.35 -16.27 -6.71
C ASP A 67 -25.39 -15.95 -5.56
N THR A 68 -25.91 -15.43 -4.45
CA THR A 68 -25.11 -15.08 -3.27
C THR A 68 -24.59 -16.31 -2.51
N GLY A 69 -25.11 -17.51 -2.78
CA GLY A 69 -24.61 -18.76 -2.21
C GLY A 69 -23.42 -19.34 -2.96
N ASP A 70 -23.07 -18.78 -4.12
CA ASP A 70 -21.95 -19.25 -4.93
C ASP A 70 -20.60 -18.64 -4.47
N VAL A 71 -19.51 -19.24 -4.94
CA VAL A 71 -18.14 -18.86 -4.58
C VAL A 71 -17.79 -17.47 -5.13
N GLY A 72 -17.41 -16.56 -4.24
CA GLY A 72 -17.12 -15.16 -4.56
C GLY A 72 -16.12 -14.98 -5.71
N GLU A 73 -15.04 -15.76 -5.76
CA GLU A 73 -14.02 -15.65 -6.80
C GLU A 73 -14.55 -15.99 -8.20
N VAL A 74 -15.56 -16.87 -8.29
CA VAL A 74 -16.22 -17.19 -9.56
C VAL A 74 -17.18 -16.05 -9.92
N ARG A 75 -17.97 -15.58 -8.96
CA ARG A 75 -18.90 -14.44 -9.14
C ARG A 75 -18.16 -13.18 -9.62
N ILE A 76 -17.04 -12.83 -8.98
CA ILE A 76 -16.19 -11.68 -9.36
C ILE A 76 -15.65 -11.86 -10.79
N ALA A 77 -15.14 -13.05 -11.13
CA ALA A 77 -14.61 -13.31 -12.47
C ALA A 77 -15.70 -13.21 -13.55
N LEU A 78 -16.91 -13.72 -13.27
CA LEU A 78 -18.06 -13.62 -14.15
C LEU A 78 -18.60 -12.18 -14.23
N LEU A 79 -18.61 -11.43 -13.14
CA LEU A 79 -19.03 -10.03 -13.13
C LEU A 79 -18.09 -9.17 -13.97
N GLY A 80 -16.77 -9.36 -13.83
CA GLY A 80 -15.79 -8.68 -14.68
C GLY A 80 -15.95 -9.00 -16.17
N LEU A 81 -16.35 -10.25 -16.49
CA LEU A 81 -16.63 -10.69 -17.86
C LEU A 81 -17.89 -10.06 -18.46
N LEU A 82 -18.89 -9.77 -17.61
CA LEU A 82 -20.22 -9.29 -17.99
C LEU A 82 -20.43 -7.82 -17.60
N ALA A 83 -19.36 -7.09 -17.27
CA ALA A 83 -19.45 -5.75 -16.70
C ALA A 83 -20.09 -4.70 -17.62
N ASP A 84 -20.25 -5.01 -18.92
CA ASP A 84 -20.90 -4.17 -19.91
C ASP A 84 -22.40 -4.51 -20.12
N ARG A 85 -22.91 -5.55 -19.45
CA ARG A 85 -24.28 -6.04 -19.62
C ARG A 85 -25.30 -5.22 -18.81
N PRO A 86 -26.16 -4.42 -19.47
CA PRO A 86 -27.11 -3.54 -18.78
C PRO A 86 -28.13 -4.29 -17.93
N GLU A 87 -28.38 -5.57 -18.21
CA GLU A 87 -29.27 -6.46 -17.46
C GLU A 87 -28.83 -6.62 -15.99
N LEU A 88 -27.54 -6.42 -15.69
CA LEU A 88 -27.02 -6.48 -14.33
C LEU A 88 -27.32 -5.21 -13.52
N LEU A 89 -27.60 -4.07 -14.15
CA LEU A 89 -27.68 -2.79 -13.46
C LEU A 89 -28.74 -2.74 -12.34
N PRO A 90 -29.98 -3.27 -12.52
CA PRO A 90 -30.96 -3.29 -11.44
C PRO A 90 -30.48 -4.08 -10.21
N TRP A 91 -29.81 -5.21 -10.45
CA TRP A 91 -29.25 -6.03 -9.39
C TRP A 91 -28.06 -5.35 -8.70
N LEU A 92 -27.16 -4.73 -9.47
CA LEU A 92 -25.98 -4.02 -8.95
C LEU A 92 -26.34 -2.81 -8.07
N ARG A 93 -27.47 -2.15 -8.35
CA ARG A 93 -27.96 -0.99 -7.57
C ARG A 93 -28.68 -1.37 -6.28
N HIS A 94 -29.03 -2.64 -6.10
CA HIS A 94 -29.74 -3.07 -4.91
C HIS A 94 -28.90 -2.84 -3.64
N GLU A 95 -29.52 -2.33 -2.58
CA GLU A 95 -28.82 -1.94 -1.34
C GLU A 95 -28.04 -3.10 -0.70
N ASP A 96 -28.59 -4.31 -0.74
CA ASP A 96 -27.94 -5.56 -0.30
C ASP A 96 -26.59 -5.83 -0.96
N ARG A 97 -26.23 -5.16 -2.08
CA ARG A 97 -24.91 -5.32 -2.72
C ARG A 97 -23.84 -4.44 -2.09
N GLN A 98 -24.23 -3.41 -1.35
CA GLN A 98 -23.28 -2.54 -0.64
C GLN A 98 -22.61 -3.23 0.55
N GLN A 99 -23.27 -4.26 1.11
CA GLN A 99 -22.79 -5.02 2.28
C GLN A 99 -22.53 -6.49 1.95
N GLU A 100 -22.27 -6.82 0.68
CA GLU A 100 -22.01 -8.19 0.26
C GLU A 100 -20.77 -8.75 0.98
N GLY A 101 -20.97 -9.82 1.77
CA GLY A 101 -19.95 -10.35 2.67
C GLY A 101 -18.82 -11.14 1.99
N ALA A 102 -18.97 -11.47 0.70
CA ALA A 102 -17.91 -12.11 -0.06
C ALA A 102 -16.76 -11.13 -0.30
N TYR A 103 -15.54 -11.53 0.10
CA TYR A 103 -14.34 -10.71 -0.03
C TYR A 103 -14.13 -10.22 -1.47
N GLY A 104 -13.97 -8.90 -1.65
CA GLY A 104 -13.74 -8.27 -2.94
C GLY A 104 -14.99 -8.04 -3.80
N MET A 105 -16.17 -8.51 -3.37
CA MET A 105 -17.38 -8.45 -4.19
C MET A 105 -18.00 -7.04 -4.21
N ALA A 106 -17.97 -6.31 -3.10
CA ALA A 106 -18.45 -4.92 -3.06
C ALA A 106 -17.68 -4.02 -4.04
N GLU A 107 -16.35 -4.20 -4.10
CA GLU A 107 -15.48 -3.50 -5.04
C GLU A 107 -15.77 -3.89 -6.49
N ALA A 108 -16.00 -5.18 -6.76
CA ALA A 108 -16.36 -5.66 -8.08
C ALA A 108 -17.73 -5.13 -8.56
N VAL A 109 -18.71 -5.04 -7.65
CA VAL A 109 -20.03 -4.43 -7.91
C VAL A 109 -19.87 -2.97 -8.29
N LEU A 110 -19.09 -2.20 -7.52
CA LEU A 110 -18.83 -0.79 -7.81
C LEU A 110 -18.11 -0.60 -9.15
N GLY A 111 -17.09 -1.41 -9.44
CA GLY A 111 -16.40 -1.40 -10.73
C GLY A 111 -17.34 -1.66 -11.91
N ALA A 112 -18.24 -2.66 -11.79
CA ALA A 112 -19.24 -2.95 -12.81
C ALA A 112 -20.26 -1.82 -12.99
N ARG A 113 -20.70 -1.17 -11.90
CA ARG A 113 -21.55 0.03 -11.98
C ARG A 113 -20.87 1.16 -12.74
N GLY A 114 -19.57 1.39 -12.49
CA GLY A 114 -18.75 2.34 -13.24
C GLY A 114 -18.71 2.00 -14.74
N ALA A 115 -18.41 0.75 -15.09
CA ALA A 115 -18.40 0.27 -16.49
C ALA A 115 -19.76 0.46 -17.20
N LEU A 116 -20.87 0.25 -16.49
CA LEU A 116 -22.23 0.46 -17.00
C LEU A 116 -22.65 1.92 -17.10
N GLY A 117 -21.83 2.88 -16.67
CA GLY A 117 -22.17 4.30 -16.75
C GLY A 117 -23.05 4.81 -15.61
N ASP A 118 -23.09 4.13 -14.47
CA ASP A 118 -23.93 4.53 -13.33
C ASP A 118 -23.31 5.68 -12.54
N LEU A 119 -23.69 6.93 -12.87
CA LEU A 119 -23.21 8.13 -12.18
C LEU A 119 -23.52 8.14 -10.68
N THR A 120 -24.57 7.43 -10.22
CA THR A 120 -24.87 7.32 -8.79
C THR A 120 -23.81 6.52 -8.00
N ALA A 121 -22.85 5.89 -8.67
CA ALA A 121 -21.72 5.19 -8.05
C ALA A 121 -20.50 6.10 -7.83
N VAL A 122 -20.48 7.33 -8.37
CA VAL A 122 -19.30 8.21 -8.37
C VAL A 122 -18.72 8.40 -6.96
N GLY A 123 -19.54 8.78 -5.98
CA GLY A 123 -19.06 9.01 -4.61
C GLY A 123 -18.44 7.78 -3.93
N ALA A 124 -18.95 6.58 -4.22
CA ALA A 124 -18.41 5.33 -3.69
C ALA A 124 -17.15 4.87 -4.43
N LEU A 125 -17.09 5.11 -5.75
CA LEU A 125 -15.88 4.89 -6.56
C LEU A 125 -14.75 5.84 -6.16
N ALA A 126 -15.06 7.10 -5.83
CA ALA A 126 -14.11 8.05 -5.25
C ALA A 126 -13.53 7.53 -3.92
N THR A 127 -14.37 6.97 -3.04
CA THR A 127 -13.91 6.33 -1.80
C THR A 127 -13.00 5.13 -2.07
N LEU A 128 -13.31 4.28 -3.06
CA LEU A 128 -12.40 3.21 -3.45
C LEU A 128 -11.09 3.75 -4.01
N ALA A 129 -11.13 4.76 -4.89
CA ALA A 129 -9.96 5.39 -5.50
C ALA A 129 -9.05 6.10 -4.47
N PHE A 130 -9.60 6.47 -3.32
CA PHE A 130 -8.84 7.05 -2.21
C PHE A 130 -8.35 6.01 -1.19
N SER A 131 -8.58 4.72 -1.44
CA SER A 131 -8.15 3.65 -0.55
C SER A 131 -6.62 3.56 -0.49
N PRO A 132 -6.03 3.34 0.70
CA PRO A 132 -4.60 3.05 0.81
C PRO A 132 -4.25 1.68 0.21
N TRP A 133 -5.24 0.79 0.11
CA TRP A 133 -5.07 -0.52 -0.53
C TRP A 133 -5.08 -0.38 -2.04
N ARG A 134 -3.90 -0.58 -2.65
CA ARG A 134 -3.67 -0.43 -4.09
C ARG A 134 -4.73 -1.12 -4.96
N HIS A 135 -5.08 -2.36 -4.67
CA HIS A 135 -6.06 -3.11 -5.48
C HIS A 135 -7.47 -2.48 -5.45
N ARG A 136 -7.90 -1.93 -4.30
CA ARG A 136 -9.18 -1.20 -4.19
C ARG A 136 -9.13 0.11 -4.94
N ARG A 137 -8.01 0.83 -4.80
CA ARG A 137 -7.77 2.07 -5.50
C ARG A 137 -7.82 1.89 -7.01
N GLU A 138 -7.08 0.94 -7.56
CA GLU A 138 -7.06 0.64 -8.99
C GLU A 138 -8.47 0.32 -9.51
N ALA A 139 -9.29 -0.41 -8.72
CA ALA A 139 -10.68 -0.68 -9.07
C ALA A 139 -11.56 0.59 -9.09
N GLY A 140 -11.45 1.43 -8.06
CA GLY A 140 -12.19 2.71 -7.98
C GLY A 140 -11.81 3.65 -9.12
N GLU A 141 -10.51 3.79 -9.37
CA GLU A 141 -9.96 4.58 -10.47
C GLU A 141 -10.43 4.09 -11.84
N ALA A 142 -10.39 2.78 -12.09
CA ALA A 142 -10.87 2.21 -13.34
C ALA A 142 -12.38 2.46 -13.54
N GLY A 143 -13.18 2.39 -12.47
CA GLY A 143 -14.60 2.73 -12.52
C GLY A 143 -14.85 4.21 -12.84
N LEU A 144 -14.12 5.12 -12.20
CA LEU A 144 -14.19 6.56 -12.50
C LEU A 144 -13.77 6.87 -13.94
N ASP A 145 -12.79 6.14 -14.47
CA ASP A 145 -12.29 6.30 -15.84
C ASP A 145 -13.34 5.87 -16.86
N ALA A 146 -14.04 4.76 -16.59
CA ALA A 146 -15.15 4.32 -17.42
C ALA A 146 -16.30 5.34 -17.43
N LEU A 147 -16.62 5.92 -16.27
CA LEU A 147 -17.63 6.98 -16.17
C LEU A 147 -17.22 8.24 -16.93
N ALA A 148 -15.97 8.69 -16.77
CA ALA A 148 -15.44 9.87 -17.45
C ALA A 148 -15.33 9.67 -18.97
N ALA A 149 -14.96 8.48 -19.43
CA ALA A 149 -14.94 8.14 -20.85
C ALA A 149 -16.35 8.16 -21.47
N ARG A 150 -17.38 7.75 -20.71
CA ARG A 150 -18.76 7.66 -21.20
C ARG A 150 -19.52 8.99 -21.14
N HIS A 151 -19.37 9.73 -20.04
CA HIS A 151 -20.17 10.93 -19.75
C HIS A 151 -19.35 12.23 -19.77
N GLY A 152 -18.02 12.13 -19.84
CA GLY A 152 -17.10 13.26 -19.72
C GLY A 152 -16.72 13.55 -18.27
N ALA A 153 -15.51 14.09 -18.06
CA ALA A 153 -15.00 14.44 -16.73
C ALA A 153 -15.90 15.44 -15.99
N ARG A 154 -16.47 16.43 -16.70
CA ARG A 154 -17.38 17.43 -16.10
C ARG A 154 -18.65 16.82 -15.51
N ALA A 155 -19.20 15.79 -16.14
CA ALA A 155 -20.39 15.10 -15.62
C ALA A 155 -20.05 14.34 -14.34
N VAL A 156 -18.90 13.66 -14.30
CA VAL A 156 -18.42 12.97 -13.09
C VAL A 156 -18.15 13.96 -11.95
N LEU A 157 -17.49 15.09 -12.25
CA LEU A 157 -17.22 16.14 -11.28
C LEU A 157 -18.50 16.77 -10.71
N ALA A 158 -19.57 16.86 -11.49
CA ALA A 158 -20.85 17.42 -11.03
C ALA A 158 -21.54 16.54 -9.96
N GLU A 159 -21.19 15.25 -9.88
CA GLU A 159 -21.68 14.32 -8.86
C GLU A 159 -20.85 14.35 -7.57
N LEU A 160 -19.75 15.11 -7.54
CA LEU A 160 -18.86 15.27 -6.40
C LEU A 160 -19.08 16.64 -5.76
N ASP A 161 -19.30 16.70 -4.44
CA ASP A 161 -19.50 17.97 -3.72
C ASP A 161 -18.18 18.64 -3.30
N GLY A 162 -17.06 17.92 -3.36
CA GLY A 162 -15.72 18.40 -3.01
C GLY A 162 -15.49 18.60 -1.50
N ALA A 163 -16.45 18.23 -0.64
CA ALA A 163 -16.32 18.38 0.81
C ALA A 163 -15.35 17.35 1.39
N ARG A 164 -15.37 16.12 0.85
CA ARG A 164 -14.53 15.01 1.33
C ARG A 164 -13.20 14.94 0.58
N PRO A 165 -12.10 14.49 1.23
CA PRO A 165 -10.80 14.36 0.56
C PRO A 165 -10.83 13.37 -0.63
N GLU A 166 -11.67 12.34 -0.58
CA GLU A 166 -11.89 11.40 -1.67
C GLU A 166 -12.39 12.08 -2.94
N ASP A 167 -13.32 13.02 -2.76
CA ASP A 167 -13.94 13.78 -3.84
C ASP A 167 -12.94 14.79 -4.43
N ARG A 168 -12.18 15.48 -3.56
CA ARG A 168 -11.13 16.42 -3.99
C ARG A 168 -9.99 15.70 -4.72
N SER A 169 -9.51 14.57 -4.21
CA SER A 169 -8.49 13.75 -4.88
C SER A 169 -8.94 13.26 -6.26
N THR A 170 -10.19 12.79 -6.35
CA THR A 170 -10.80 12.43 -7.64
C THR A 170 -10.88 13.64 -8.56
N GLY A 171 -11.26 14.80 -8.02
CA GLY A 171 -11.34 16.06 -8.75
C GLY A 171 -9.99 16.47 -9.36
N VAL A 172 -8.93 16.43 -8.56
CA VAL A 172 -7.54 16.69 -8.98
C VAL A 172 -7.14 15.77 -10.13
N ARG A 173 -7.38 14.46 -9.99
CA ARG A 173 -7.03 13.49 -11.03
C ARG A 173 -7.78 13.72 -12.35
N LEU A 174 -9.07 14.04 -12.29
CA LEU A 174 -9.88 14.32 -13.48
C LEU A 174 -9.46 15.62 -14.17
N ARG A 175 -9.20 16.69 -13.41
CA ARG A 175 -8.66 17.97 -13.91
C ARG A 175 -7.31 17.77 -14.61
N HIS A 176 -6.37 17.08 -13.97
CA HIS A 176 -5.07 16.76 -14.55
C HIS A 176 -5.19 16.04 -15.90
N ARG A 177 -6.09 15.05 -16.01
CA ARG A 177 -6.32 14.34 -17.28
C ARG A 177 -7.00 15.16 -18.36
N ALA A 178 -7.75 16.19 -17.98
CA ALA A 178 -8.26 17.19 -18.91
C ALA A 178 -7.17 18.19 -19.35
N GLY A 179 -5.93 18.05 -18.87
CA GLY A 179 -4.81 18.95 -19.16
C GLY A 179 -4.83 20.24 -18.36
N GLU A 180 -5.63 20.30 -17.28
CA GLU A 180 -5.65 21.45 -16.39
C GLU A 180 -4.44 21.45 -15.44
N ASP A 181 -4.07 22.65 -15.00
CA ASP A 181 -3.13 22.80 -13.89
C ASP A 181 -3.79 22.33 -12.59
N VAL A 182 -3.06 21.54 -11.80
CA VAL A 182 -3.47 21.05 -10.48
C VAL A 182 -2.46 21.38 -9.39
N THR A 183 -1.51 22.28 -9.66
CA THR A 183 -0.49 22.72 -8.68
C THR A 183 -1.14 23.34 -7.44
N ASP A 184 -2.34 23.93 -7.58
CA ASP A 184 -3.13 24.45 -6.45
C ASP A 184 -3.45 23.38 -5.38
N ALA A 185 -3.58 22.12 -5.80
CA ALA A 185 -3.92 21.01 -4.90
C ALA A 185 -2.78 20.59 -3.96
N LEU A 186 -1.55 21.09 -4.16
CA LEU A 186 -0.47 20.92 -3.19
C LEU A 186 -0.76 21.63 -1.85
N ALA A 187 -1.74 22.54 -1.83
CA ALA A 187 -2.21 23.23 -0.63
C ALA A 187 -3.47 22.61 -0.01
N ASP A 188 -3.91 21.43 -0.47
CA ASP A 188 -5.06 20.75 0.15
C ASP A 188 -4.78 20.45 1.63
N PRO A 189 -5.76 20.62 2.54
CA PRO A 189 -5.56 20.29 3.95
C PRO A 189 -5.38 18.79 4.22
N ASP A 190 -5.75 17.91 3.29
CA ASP A 190 -5.56 16.46 3.43
C ASP A 190 -4.28 16.00 2.72
N ARG A 191 -3.36 15.40 3.49
CA ARG A 191 -2.05 14.97 3.00
C ARG A 191 -2.10 13.88 1.94
N ALA A 192 -3.12 13.02 1.93
CA ALA A 192 -3.26 12.04 0.86
C ALA A 192 -3.71 12.72 -0.45
N VAL A 193 -4.47 13.81 -0.39
CA VAL A 193 -4.77 14.62 -1.59
C VAL A 193 -3.50 15.29 -2.12
N THR A 194 -2.70 15.93 -1.27
CA THR A 194 -1.46 16.59 -1.68
C THR A 194 -0.43 15.59 -2.20
N TYR A 195 -0.31 14.41 -1.58
CA TYR A 195 0.54 13.31 -2.06
C TYR A 195 0.14 12.86 -3.46
N ARG A 196 -1.18 12.77 -3.76
CA ARG A 196 -1.65 12.45 -5.12
C ARG A 196 -1.40 13.57 -6.10
N ALA A 197 -1.65 14.81 -5.71
CA ALA A 197 -1.42 15.97 -6.55
C ALA A 197 0.04 16.00 -7.02
N GLN A 198 1.02 15.78 -6.13
CA GLN A 198 2.43 15.79 -6.53
C GLN A 198 2.79 14.68 -7.52
N GLU A 199 2.13 13.51 -7.49
CA GLU A 199 2.38 12.43 -8.46
C GLU A 199 2.01 12.84 -9.90
N PHE A 200 1.05 13.76 -10.06
CA PHE A 200 0.57 14.23 -11.37
C PHE A 200 1.40 15.37 -11.96
N LEU A 201 2.18 16.09 -11.14
CA LEU A 201 2.95 17.23 -11.62
C LEU A 201 4.18 16.77 -12.41
N THR A 202 4.38 17.40 -13.57
CA THR A 202 5.40 17.02 -14.57
C THR A 202 6.22 18.19 -15.10
N ASP A 203 5.98 19.41 -14.59
CA ASP A 203 6.59 20.67 -15.08
C ASP A 203 7.49 21.28 -13.98
N PRO A 204 8.82 21.07 -14.03
CA PRO A 204 9.76 21.61 -13.05
C PRO A 204 9.76 23.13 -12.94
N GLU A 205 9.62 23.85 -14.06
CA GLU A 205 9.65 25.32 -14.05
C GLU A 205 8.43 25.89 -13.32
N ARG A 206 7.26 25.29 -13.53
CA ARG A 206 6.05 25.63 -12.79
C ARG A 206 6.21 25.39 -11.30
N LEU A 207 6.79 24.26 -10.90
CA LEU A 207 7.06 23.95 -9.50
C LEU A 207 8.00 24.97 -8.86
N ARG A 208 9.08 25.36 -9.55
CA ARG A 208 9.98 26.43 -9.10
C ARG A 208 9.24 27.75 -8.90
N GLY A 209 8.38 28.13 -9.85
CA GLY A 209 7.53 29.32 -9.73
C GLY A 209 6.55 29.25 -8.56
N TYR A 210 5.97 28.07 -8.30
CA TYR A 210 5.01 27.88 -7.22
C TYR A 210 5.64 28.00 -5.83
N LEU A 211 6.90 27.57 -5.64
CA LEU A 211 7.58 27.65 -4.34
C LEU A 211 7.57 29.05 -3.70
N THR A 212 7.67 30.10 -4.52
CA THR A 212 7.65 31.49 -4.04
C THR A 212 6.27 31.94 -3.56
N GLY A 213 5.19 31.45 -4.19
CA GLY A 213 3.81 31.89 -3.95
C GLY A 213 2.93 30.89 -3.20
N ALA A 214 3.44 29.72 -2.85
CA ALA A 214 2.68 28.66 -2.20
C ALA A 214 2.10 29.13 -0.84
N PRO A 215 0.82 28.84 -0.55
CA PRO A 215 0.10 29.43 0.57
C PRO A 215 0.48 28.84 1.93
N THR A 216 1.09 27.65 1.97
CA THR A 216 1.47 26.96 3.20
C THR A 216 2.89 26.40 3.11
N GLU A 217 3.52 26.13 4.25
CA GLU A 217 4.81 25.45 4.32
C GLU A 217 4.74 24.03 3.74
N GLU A 218 3.70 23.25 4.08
CA GLU A 218 3.51 21.91 3.53
C GLU A 218 3.37 21.93 2.00
N ALA A 219 2.68 22.92 1.43
CA ALA A 219 2.58 23.08 -0.02
C ALA A 219 3.94 23.35 -0.68
N LYS A 220 4.81 24.15 -0.03
CA LYS A 220 6.19 24.36 -0.49
C LYS A 220 6.99 23.06 -0.46
N LEU A 221 6.86 22.27 0.60
CA LEU A 221 7.58 21.02 0.74
C LEU A 221 7.09 19.94 -0.23
N TRP A 222 5.79 19.86 -0.49
CA TRP A 222 5.27 18.99 -1.54
C TRP A 222 5.72 19.42 -2.94
N ALA A 223 5.75 20.73 -3.22
CA ALA A 223 6.30 21.24 -4.49
C ALA A 223 7.79 20.92 -4.63
N LEU A 224 8.56 21.08 -3.55
CA LEU A 224 9.97 20.72 -3.50
C LEU A 224 10.18 19.21 -3.71
N TYR A 225 9.34 18.38 -3.10
CA TYR A 225 9.41 16.92 -3.25
C TYR A 225 9.07 16.50 -4.68
N ALA A 226 8.03 17.09 -5.28
CA ALA A 226 7.68 16.90 -6.68
C ALA A 226 8.84 17.30 -7.61
N LEU A 227 9.48 18.44 -7.33
CA LEU A 227 10.61 18.95 -8.10
C LEU A 227 11.80 17.99 -8.01
N HIS A 228 12.13 17.52 -6.80
CA HIS A 228 13.18 16.54 -6.59
C HIS A 228 12.91 15.25 -7.37
N ARG A 229 11.70 14.70 -7.29
CA ARG A 229 11.29 13.49 -8.02
C ARG A 229 11.46 13.63 -9.54
N LEU A 230 11.23 14.82 -10.09
CA LEU A 230 11.34 15.07 -11.53
C LEU A 230 12.77 15.34 -12.01
N THR A 231 13.62 15.89 -11.15
CA THR A 231 14.96 16.37 -11.53
C THR A 231 16.09 15.49 -11.00
N ASP A 232 15.84 14.73 -9.94
CA ASP A 232 16.83 14.01 -9.14
C ASP A 232 17.98 14.92 -8.61
N ASP A 233 17.80 16.25 -8.64
CA ASP A 233 18.83 17.20 -8.24
C ASP A 233 18.82 17.39 -6.71
N THR A 234 19.54 16.51 -6.03
CA THR A 234 19.68 16.57 -4.57
C THR A 234 20.34 17.88 -4.08
N ALA A 235 21.20 18.50 -4.89
CA ALA A 235 21.89 19.73 -4.49
C ALA A 235 20.94 20.93 -4.53
N GLU A 236 20.12 21.03 -5.58
CA GLU A 236 19.02 21.99 -5.66
C GLU A 236 18.01 21.77 -4.52
N THR A 237 17.60 20.52 -4.28
CA THR A 237 16.64 20.21 -3.22
C THR A 237 17.15 20.66 -1.85
N ARG A 238 18.41 20.38 -1.51
CA ARG A 238 19.03 20.81 -0.25
C ARG A 238 19.09 22.33 -0.12
N ARG A 239 19.51 23.03 -1.17
CA ARG A 239 19.56 24.50 -1.19
C ARG A 239 18.18 25.09 -0.90
N LEU A 240 17.15 24.62 -1.60
CA LEU A 240 15.77 25.09 -1.40
C LEU A 240 15.24 24.73 -0.01
N TYR A 241 15.54 23.54 0.51
CA TYR A 241 15.18 23.16 1.87
C TYR A 241 15.85 24.05 2.94
N GLU A 242 17.11 24.45 2.72
CA GLU A 242 17.82 25.43 3.56
C GLU A 242 17.17 26.82 3.51
N GLU A 243 16.80 27.29 2.32
CA GLU A 243 16.09 28.56 2.13
C GLU A 243 14.72 28.57 2.83
N LEU A 244 14.05 27.41 2.92
CA LEU A 244 12.80 27.23 3.67
C LEU A 244 13.00 27.16 5.19
N GLY A 245 14.24 27.20 5.68
CA GLY A 245 14.55 27.15 7.12
C GLY A 245 14.60 25.74 7.70
N ARG A 246 14.73 24.71 6.86
CA ARG A 246 14.78 23.29 7.25
C ARG A 246 13.61 22.86 8.15
N PRO A 247 12.35 23.05 7.72
CA PRO A 247 11.20 22.62 8.50
C PRO A 247 11.24 21.10 8.76
N ARG A 248 10.88 20.72 9.99
CA ARG A 248 10.91 19.33 10.48
C ARG A 248 9.66 19.04 11.30
N VAL A 249 9.22 17.77 11.31
CA VAL A 249 8.25 17.30 12.31
C VAL A 249 9.01 17.08 13.60
N GLU A 250 8.72 17.90 14.60
CA GLU A 250 9.34 17.80 15.92
C GLU A 250 8.70 16.66 16.73
N VAL A 251 9.52 15.72 17.18
CA VAL A 251 9.11 14.63 18.07
C VAL A 251 9.84 14.80 19.39
N ALA A 252 9.11 15.17 20.43
CA ALA A 252 9.68 15.47 21.74
C ALA A 252 10.48 14.25 22.28
N GLY A 253 11.75 14.47 22.62
CA GLY A 253 12.64 13.45 23.17
C GLY A 253 13.35 12.57 22.14
N LEU A 254 13.03 12.68 20.85
CA LEU A 254 13.72 11.95 19.79
C LEU A 254 15.05 12.66 19.44
N ASP A 255 16.18 12.04 19.74
CA ASP A 255 17.48 12.58 19.33
C ASP A 255 17.83 12.30 17.86
N GLU A 256 18.87 12.96 17.38
CA GLU A 256 19.30 12.93 15.97
C GLU A 256 19.79 11.55 15.51
N GLU A 257 20.31 10.68 16.39
CA GLU A 257 20.77 9.35 15.99
C GLU A 257 19.57 8.45 15.64
N LEU A 258 18.57 8.42 16.53
CA LEU A 258 17.32 7.70 16.30
C LEU A 258 16.54 8.28 15.13
N ARG A 259 16.47 9.62 15.07
CA ARG A 259 15.81 10.33 13.98
C ARG A 259 16.44 9.98 12.64
N ALA A 260 17.77 10.01 12.51
CA ALA A 260 18.45 9.67 11.28
C ALA A 260 18.15 8.23 10.84
N ALA A 261 18.17 7.26 11.76
CA ALA A 261 17.82 5.88 11.47
C ALA A 261 16.38 5.74 10.94
N ILE A 262 15.40 6.34 11.65
CA ILE A 262 13.98 6.28 11.29
C ILE A 262 13.70 7.01 9.97
N VAL A 263 14.24 8.23 9.80
CA VAL A 263 14.00 9.06 8.61
C VAL A 263 14.53 8.39 7.35
N HIS A 264 15.74 7.84 7.41
CA HIS A 264 16.36 7.23 6.23
C HIS A 264 15.81 5.84 5.92
N GLU A 265 15.31 5.11 6.92
CA GLU A 265 14.60 3.85 6.69
C GLU A 265 13.21 4.10 6.09
N TYR A 266 12.39 4.93 6.74
CA TYR A 266 10.97 5.02 6.42
C TYR A 266 10.62 6.17 5.48
N GLY A 267 11.33 7.30 5.53
CA GLY A 267 11.01 8.50 4.74
C GLY A 267 10.82 8.24 3.23
N PRO A 268 11.70 7.49 2.55
CA PRO A 268 11.56 7.20 1.12
C PRO A 268 10.31 6.39 0.77
N TRP A 269 9.91 5.44 1.61
CA TRP A 269 8.83 4.47 1.31
C TRP A 269 7.57 4.69 2.14
N ALA A 270 7.53 5.74 2.96
CA ALA A 270 6.38 6.06 3.79
C ALA A 270 5.12 6.20 2.93
N GLU A 271 3.95 6.05 3.54
CA GLU A 271 2.67 6.07 2.85
C GLU A 271 2.16 7.50 2.56
N GLU A 272 1.05 7.57 1.84
CA GLU A 272 0.44 8.76 1.24
C GLU A 272 0.06 9.84 2.25
N ARG A 273 -0.16 9.48 3.53
CA ARG A 273 -0.54 10.43 4.59
C ARG A 273 0.64 11.02 5.36
N THR A 274 1.87 10.65 4.99
CA THR A 274 3.09 11.14 5.62
C THR A 274 3.26 12.64 5.39
N ASP A 275 3.64 13.36 6.44
CA ASP A 275 4.03 14.77 6.34
C ASP A 275 5.25 14.92 5.40
N PRO A 276 5.21 15.85 4.43
CA PRO A 276 6.29 16.02 3.46
C PRO A 276 7.64 16.37 4.10
N ARG A 277 7.67 16.93 5.31
CA ARG A 277 8.90 17.21 6.06
C ARG A 277 9.73 15.95 6.27
N TRP A 278 9.12 14.81 6.58
CA TRP A 278 9.84 13.54 6.74
C TRP A 278 10.54 13.09 5.46
N ARG A 279 9.88 13.26 4.30
CA ARG A 279 10.42 12.87 3.00
C ARG A 279 11.56 13.79 2.55
N ILE A 280 11.35 15.09 2.67
CA ILE A 280 12.35 16.09 2.31
C ILE A 280 13.56 15.98 3.23
N GLU A 281 13.36 15.71 4.52
CA GLU A 281 14.47 15.46 5.44
C GLU A 281 15.31 14.28 4.97
N ALA A 282 14.70 13.12 4.67
CA ALA A 282 15.41 11.94 4.17
C ALA A 282 16.25 12.21 2.91
N VAL A 283 15.79 13.11 2.04
CA VAL A 283 16.54 13.54 0.84
C VAL A 283 17.68 14.51 1.20
N CYS A 284 17.45 15.41 2.14
CA CYS A 284 18.34 16.52 2.42
C CYS A 284 19.40 16.23 3.49
N THR A 285 19.18 15.25 4.36
CA THR A 285 20.13 14.85 5.41
C THR A 285 21.05 13.72 4.95
N GLN A 286 22.15 13.54 5.69
CA GLN A 286 23.07 12.43 5.43
C GLN A 286 22.51 11.16 6.06
N PRO A 287 22.45 10.03 5.32
CA PRO A 287 22.06 8.77 5.89
C PRO A 287 23.06 8.35 6.97
N PRO A 288 22.61 7.57 7.99
CA PRO A 288 23.51 6.97 8.94
C PRO A 288 24.54 6.09 8.20
N PRO A 289 25.76 5.93 8.75
CA PRO A 289 26.77 5.04 8.17
C PRO A 289 26.18 3.64 7.96
N ALA A 290 26.46 3.03 6.81
CA ALA A 290 25.98 1.68 6.52
C ALA A 290 26.44 0.70 7.61
N THR A 291 25.48 -0.03 8.18
CA THR A 291 25.73 -1.03 9.21
C THR A 291 26.30 -2.30 8.59
N ASP A 292 27.50 -2.72 9.03
CA ASP A 292 27.95 -4.10 8.80
C ASP A 292 27.21 -5.03 9.77
N THR A 293 26.06 -5.52 9.33
CA THR A 293 25.18 -6.38 10.13
C THR A 293 25.91 -7.62 10.63
N ALA A 294 26.82 -8.20 9.84
CA ALA A 294 27.55 -9.41 10.24
C ALA A 294 28.55 -9.12 11.35
N GLU A 295 29.30 -8.01 11.26
CA GLU A 295 30.17 -7.54 12.35
C GLU A 295 29.38 -7.16 13.60
N GLN A 296 28.25 -6.47 13.43
CA GLN A 296 27.38 -6.09 14.55
C GLN A 296 26.88 -7.32 15.32
N LEU A 297 26.36 -8.32 14.60
CA LEU A 297 25.88 -9.56 15.23
C LEU A 297 27.02 -10.36 15.88
N ARG A 298 28.20 -10.44 15.23
CA ARG A 298 29.39 -11.06 15.84
C ARG A 298 29.77 -10.36 17.15
N ARG A 299 29.70 -9.02 17.19
CA ARG A 299 29.98 -8.23 18.39
C ARG A 299 28.95 -8.47 19.49
N ALA A 300 27.66 -8.48 19.16
CA ALA A 300 26.60 -8.77 20.13
C ALA A 300 26.78 -10.18 20.75
N VAL A 301 26.98 -11.20 19.92
CA VAL A 301 27.21 -12.59 20.37
C VAL A 301 28.47 -12.67 21.25
N ALA A 302 29.55 -11.99 20.87
CA ALA A 302 30.78 -11.97 21.67
C ALA A 302 30.56 -11.32 23.04
N ALA A 303 29.82 -10.20 23.10
CA ALA A 303 29.51 -9.49 24.33
C ALA A 303 28.65 -10.35 25.28
N LEU A 304 27.59 -10.96 24.76
CA LEU A 304 26.71 -11.85 25.53
C LEU A 304 27.45 -13.11 26.01
N THR A 305 28.34 -13.66 25.17
CA THR A 305 29.20 -14.79 25.57
C THR A 305 30.15 -14.41 26.69
N ALA A 306 30.79 -13.23 26.60
CA ALA A 306 31.69 -12.72 27.63
C ALA A 306 30.97 -12.46 28.97
N ALA A 307 29.68 -12.11 28.92
CA ALA A 307 28.81 -11.97 30.09
C ALA A 307 28.30 -13.32 30.65
N GLY A 308 28.64 -14.45 30.02
CA GLY A 308 28.22 -15.79 30.48
C GLY A 308 26.78 -16.16 30.13
N LEU A 309 26.13 -15.43 29.21
CA LEU A 309 24.71 -15.58 28.88
C LEU A 309 24.42 -16.71 27.88
N ALA A 310 25.45 -17.39 27.36
CA ALA A 310 25.33 -18.50 26.41
C ALA A 310 24.38 -18.20 25.21
N PRO A 311 24.70 -17.20 24.37
CA PRO A 311 23.85 -16.81 23.25
C PRO A 311 23.77 -17.91 22.18
N LYS A 312 22.57 -18.08 21.60
CA LYS A 312 22.32 -18.91 20.42
C LYS A 312 22.75 -18.14 19.15
N PRO A 313 22.91 -18.84 18.00
CA PRO A 313 23.13 -18.16 16.73
C PRO A 313 22.03 -17.13 16.44
N PRO A 314 22.38 -15.91 15.99
CA PRO A 314 21.39 -14.93 15.57
C PRO A 314 20.56 -15.42 14.40
N VAL A 315 19.27 -15.11 14.40
CA VAL A 315 18.33 -15.35 13.28
C VAL A 315 17.63 -14.06 12.90
N SER A 316 17.18 -13.89 11.65
CA SER A 316 16.38 -12.72 11.28
C SER A 316 15.00 -12.78 11.96
N CYS A 317 14.35 -11.62 12.14
CA CYS A 317 12.98 -11.59 12.64
C CYS A 317 12.01 -12.42 11.80
N GLY A 318 12.20 -12.48 10.47
CA GLY A 318 11.40 -13.32 9.58
C GLY A 318 11.61 -14.82 9.83
N GLU A 319 12.83 -15.25 10.14
CA GLU A 319 13.12 -16.64 10.52
C GLU A 319 12.54 -16.98 11.90
N ASP A 320 12.68 -16.10 12.90
CA ASP A 320 12.12 -16.29 14.24
C ASP A 320 10.58 -16.41 14.19
N ASN A 321 9.92 -15.57 13.40
CA ASN A 321 8.46 -15.58 13.21
C ASN A 321 7.99 -16.60 12.14
N ARG A 322 8.93 -17.25 11.43
CA ARG A 322 8.71 -18.21 10.33
C ARG A 322 7.97 -17.63 9.11
N GLN A 323 7.85 -16.31 9.03
CA GLN A 323 7.27 -15.56 7.92
C GLN A 323 7.65 -14.09 8.03
N GLY A 324 7.47 -13.34 6.95
CA GLY A 324 7.71 -11.90 6.93
C GLY A 324 9.18 -11.51 6.88
N ASP A 325 9.42 -10.21 7.01
CA ASP A 325 10.74 -9.59 7.10
C ASP A 325 10.67 -8.33 7.98
N GLY A 326 11.83 -7.72 8.27
CA GLY A 326 11.87 -6.59 9.18
C GLY A 326 13.26 -6.03 9.45
N THR A 327 13.35 -5.19 10.48
CA THR A 327 14.54 -4.36 10.75
C THR A 327 15.35 -4.84 11.94
N TYR A 328 15.28 -6.14 12.28
CA TYR A 328 16.06 -6.69 13.40
C TYR A 328 16.37 -8.19 13.29
N HIS A 329 17.34 -8.61 14.10
CA HIS A 329 17.68 -10.00 14.37
C HIS A 329 17.38 -10.35 15.82
N VAL A 330 17.11 -11.63 16.06
CA VAL A 330 16.84 -12.21 17.38
C VAL A 330 18.03 -13.05 17.82
N ILE A 331 18.49 -12.84 19.04
CA ILE A 331 19.48 -13.69 19.71
C ILE A 331 18.84 -14.23 20.98
N GLY A 332 18.50 -15.52 20.98
CA GLY A 332 18.08 -16.20 22.20
C GLY A 332 19.29 -16.45 23.12
N TYR A 333 19.11 -16.41 24.43
CA TYR A 333 20.19 -16.63 25.39
C TYR A 333 19.73 -17.35 26.65
N GLY A 334 20.65 -18.09 27.28
CA GLY A 334 20.38 -18.85 28.49
C GLY A 334 19.49 -20.09 28.29
N PRO A 335 19.11 -20.76 29.40
CA PRO A 335 18.18 -21.89 29.39
C PRO A 335 16.71 -21.47 29.31
N SER A 336 16.41 -20.22 29.68
CA SER A 336 15.12 -19.57 29.44
C SER A 336 15.00 -19.18 27.97
N ASP A 337 13.80 -19.10 27.43
CA ASP A 337 13.58 -18.67 26.04
C ASP A 337 13.66 -17.14 25.88
N SER A 338 14.53 -16.50 26.69
CA SER A 338 14.78 -15.06 26.70
C SER A 338 15.47 -14.66 25.40
N LYS A 339 15.11 -13.48 24.91
CA LYS A 339 15.50 -12.98 23.60
C LYS A 339 15.98 -11.55 23.72
N VAL A 340 17.04 -11.23 22.99
CA VAL A 340 17.45 -9.86 22.74
C VAL A 340 17.37 -9.57 21.24
N PHE A 341 16.96 -8.35 20.91
CA PHE A 341 16.76 -7.87 19.56
C PHE A 341 17.87 -6.91 19.18
N ILE A 342 18.43 -7.10 17.98
CA ILE A 342 19.50 -6.27 17.44
C ILE A 342 18.99 -5.64 16.14
N SER A 343 18.83 -4.31 16.14
CA SER A 343 18.31 -3.58 14.98
C SER A 343 19.29 -3.63 13.80
N THR A 344 18.78 -3.64 12.57
CA THR A 344 19.57 -3.46 11.36
C THR A 344 19.79 -1.99 11.02
N LEU A 345 19.02 -1.08 11.63
CA LEU A 345 19.04 0.37 11.36
C LEU A 345 20.17 1.10 12.08
N GLY A 346 20.92 0.39 12.93
CA GLY A 346 22.03 0.92 13.69
C GLY A 346 22.38 -0.01 14.84
N ARG A 347 23.25 0.47 15.73
CA ARG A 347 23.71 -0.28 16.91
C ARG A 347 22.70 -0.19 18.05
N PHE A 348 21.42 -0.43 17.76
CA PHE A 348 20.35 -0.40 18.75
C PHE A 348 20.03 -1.81 19.23
N ALA A 349 19.81 -1.96 20.54
CA ALA A 349 19.43 -3.21 21.15
C ALA A 349 18.29 -3.01 22.16
N THR A 350 17.44 -4.01 22.32
CA THR A 350 16.39 -4.08 23.35
C THR A 350 16.07 -5.54 23.66
N ASP A 351 15.40 -5.80 24.77
CA ASP A 351 14.74 -7.07 25.06
C ASP A 351 13.27 -6.81 25.49
N HIS A 352 12.59 -7.86 25.95
CA HIS A 352 11.28 -7.75 26.61
C HIS A 352 11.35 -8.01 28.12
N ASP A 353 12.46 -8.56 28.59
CA ASP A 353 12.63 -9.06 29.95
C ASP A 353 13.32 -8.05 30.88
N ASP A 354 13.80 -6.91 30.34
CA ASP A 354 14.59 -5.88 31.02
C ASP A 354 15.77 -6.48 31.80
N ASP A 355 16.52 -7.40 31.17
CA ASP A 355 17.62 -8.11 31.82
C ASP A 355 18.85 -7.19 31.98
N PRO A 356 19.22 -6.82 33.22
CA PRO A 356 20.28 -5.84 33.46
C PRO A 356 21.67 -6.34 33.05
N ASP A 357 21.90 -7.65 32.99
CA ASP A 357 23.18 -8.20 32.59
C ASP A 357 23.34 -8.21 31.06
N VAL A 358 22.25 -8.46 30.32
CA VAL A 358 22.19 -8.28 28.86
C VAL A 358 22.41 -6.82 28.49
N HIS A 359 21.66 -5.93 29.13
CA HIS A 359 21.73 -4.49 28.92
C HIS A 359 23.17 -4.00 29.11
N ARG A 360 23.80 -4.30 30.24
CA ARG A 360 25.18 -3.91 30.54
C ARG A 360 26.19 -4.49 29.53
N ALA A 361 26.01 -5.75 29.12
CA ALA A 361 26.91 -6.41 28.19
C ALA A 361 26.90 -5.73 26.81
N LEU A 362 25.72 -5.41 26.29
CA LEU A 362 25.57 -4.80 24.98
C LEU A 362 25.97 -3.32 24.98
N GLU A 363 25.64 -2.56 26.03
CA GLU A 363 26.15 -1.18 26.16
C GLU A 363 27.67 -1.12 26.20
N SER A 364 28.31 -2.05 26.94
CA SER A 364 29.77 -2.16 27.00
C SER A 364 30.39 -2.50 25.64
N ALA A 365 29.62 -3.13 24.75
CA ALA A 365 30.01 -3.43 23.37
C ALA A 365 29.70 -2.31 22.37
N GLY A 366 29.21 -1.16 22.87
CA GLY A 366 28.91 0.02 22.06
C GLY A 366 27.57 -0.02 21.35
N PHE A 367 26.64 -0.85 21.84
CA PHE A 367 25.23 -0.75 21.47
C PHE A 367 24.56 0.31 22.33
N ARG A 368 23.57 0.96 21.76
CA ARG A 368 22.64 1.81 22.46
C ARG A 368 21.43 0.98 22.86
N TRP A 369 21.16 0.92 24.15
CA TRP A 369 19.96 0.27 24.67
C TRP A 369 18.74 1.17 24.47
N ILE A 370 17.65 0.59 23.98
CA ILE A 370 16.37 1.27 23.80
C ILE A 370 15.46 0.82 24.93
N ASP A 371 15.43 1.60 26.00
CA ASP A 371 14.56 1.33 27.14
C ASP A 371 13.09 1.69 26.84
N GLN A 372 12.20 1.43 27.80
CA GLN A 372 10.78 1.78 27.67
C GLN A 372 10.54 3.28 27.48
N ALA A 373 11.36 4.15 28.09
CA ALA A 373 11.17 5.60 28.02
C ALA A 373 11.45 6.14 26.61
N VAL A 374 12.54 5.68 25.99
CA VAL A 374 12.89 6.00 24.60
C VAL A 374 12.01 5.23 23.62
N GLY A 375 11.81 3.94 23.86
CA GLY A 375 11.07 3.04 22.98
C GLY A 375 9.60 3.44 22.81
N SER A 376 8.98 4.04 23.83
CA SER A 376 7.58 4.49 23.79
C SER A 376 7.35 5.86 23.16
N LEU A 377 8.41 6.58 22.76
CA LEU A 377 8.29 7.86 22.07
C LEU A 377 7.53 7.68 20.75
N ARG A 378 6.41 8.37 20.60
CA ARG A 378 5.52 8.27 19.44
C ARG A 378 6.04 9.16 18.31
N VAL A 379 6.38 8.55 17.17
CA VAL A 379 6.78 9.26 15.95
C VAL A 379 5.53 9.60 15.16
N THR A 380 5.07 10.84 15.28
CA THR A 380 3.85 11.32 14.61
C THR A 380 4.08 11.67 13.16
N ASP A 381 2.99 11.68 12.39
CA ASP A 381 2.96 12.17 11.01
C ASP A 381 3.85 11.42 10.01
N LEU A 382 4.44 10.29 10.44
CA LEU A 382 5.15 9.33 9.60
C LEU A 382 4.24 8.14 9.32
N GLY A 383 3.71 8.03 8.10
CA GLY A 383 2.78 6.98 7.72
C GLY A 383 3.52 5.69 7.39
N VAL A 384 3.67 4.78 8.37
CA VAL A 384 4.20 3.43 8.16
C VAL A 384 3.06 2.44 8.32
N TYR A 385 2.89 1.55 7.35
CA TYR A 385 1.93 0.45 7.47
C TYR A 385 2.38 -0.50 8.56
N TYR A 386 1.47 -0.96 9.43
CA TYR A 386 1.76 -1.98 10.43
C TYR A 386 0.48 -2.75 10.78
N PHE A 387 0.44 -4.05 10.47
CA PHE A 387 -0.71 -4.95 10.73
C PHE A 387 -2.08 -4.36 10.41
N GLY A 388 -2.22 -3.76 9.23
CA GLY A 388 -3.48 -3.17 8.77
C GLY A 388 -3.72 -1.72 9.21
N SER A 389 -2.95 -1.23 10.20
CA SER A 389 -3.00 0.15 10.67
C SER A 389 -1.92 1.03 10.02
N ARG A 390 -2.12 2.35 10.12
CA ARG A 390 -1.21 3.44 9.75
C ARG A 390 -1.16 4.50 10.86
N ASP A 391 -1.54 4.10 12.07
CA ASP A 391 -1.41 4.94 13.23
C ASP A 391 0.07 5.25 13.47
N PRO A 392 0.41 6.37 14.14
CA PRO A 392 1.79 6.64 14.53
C PRO A 392 2.42 5.40 15.18
N LEU A 393 3.69 5.15 14.93
CA LEU A 393 4.44 4.07 15.57
C LEU A 393 5.38 4.65 16.61
N ASP A 394 5.76 3.85 17.60
CA ASP A 394 6.77 4.24 18.57
C ASP A 394 8.18 3.87 18.09
N VAL A 395 9.20 4.44 18.73
CA VAL A 395 10.61 4.20 18.38
C VAL A 395 10.95 2.71 18.45
N HIS A 396 10.45 1.98 19.45
CA HIS A 396 10.66 0.53 19.55
C HIS A 396 10.15 -0.18 18.30
N THR A 397 8.89 0.06 17.91
CA THR A 397 8.28 -0.58 16.73
C THR A 397 9.02 -0.22 15.44
N LEU A 398 9.51 1.02 15.31
CA LEU A 398 10.26 1.47 14.12
C LEU A 398 11.70 0.93 14.07
N LEU A 399 12.35 0.72 15.20
CA LEU A 399 13.71 0.14 15.20
C LEU A 399 13.70 -1.38 15.06
N PHE A 400 12.67 -2.02 15.60
CA PHE A 400 12.49 -3.48 15.66
C PHE A 400 11.21 -3.87 14.92
N TYR A 401 11.05 -3.34 13.71
CA TYR A 401 9.89 -3.56 12.86
C TYR A 401 9.89 -4.98 12.31
N TRP A 402 8.71 -5.60 12.26
CA TRP A 402 8.45 -6.86 11.56
C TRP A 402 7.05 -6.84 10.96
N GLN A 403 6.92 -7.44 9.78
CA GLN A 403 5.64 -7.60 9.09
C GLN A 403 5.62 -8.92 8.32
N ASP A 404 4.46 -9.58 8.30
CA ASP A 404 4.20 -10.88 7.68
C ASP A 404 4.18 -10.91 6.13
#